data_AF-A0A1I3JV53-F1
#
_entry.id   AF-A0A1I3JV53-F1
#
_cell.length_a   1.000
_cell.length_b   1.000
_cell.length_c   1.000
_cell.angle_alpha   90.00
_cell.angle_beta   90.00
_cell.angle_gamma   90.00
#
_symmetry.space_group_name_H-M   'P 1'
#
loop_
_entity.id
_entity.type
_entity.pdbx_description
1 polymer ?
#
loop_
_entity_poly.entity_id
_entity_poly.type
_entity_poly.pdbx_seq_one_letter_code
_entity_poly.pdbx_strand_id
1 'polypeptide(L)'
;MQHQLNLTTELRASSGSIERLRMQGGVARFASISSTDALLLENVQICLTNLSRSLSERVEIRVLNGEVYLRGEVVSAQEQHRLLQNLSQLPGVRDTHHRLSLPLSARVKNLGVRLQLILALLTGAACGAALAVWCRNAFAVFPTERMRHAPV
;
A
#
# COMPACT_ATOMS: atom_id res chain seq x y z
N MET A 1 -29.76 47.93 33.86
CA MET A 1 -29.95 46.57 34.41
C MET A 1 -28.68 45.79 34.17
N GLN A 2 -27.89 45.67 35.23
CA GLN A 2 -26.61 44.97 35.27
C GLN A 2 -26.89 43.48 35.49
N HIS A 3 -26.32 42.60 34.68
CA HIS A 3 -26.08 41.21 35.07
C HIS A 3 -24.84 40.68 34.35
N GLN A 4 -23.68 40.98 34.93
CA GLN A 4 -22.51 40.12 34.88
C GLN A 4 -22.54 39.23 36.13
N LEU A 5 -22.52 37.91 35.99
CA LEU A 5 -22.08 36.96 37.04
C LEU A 5 -21.57 35.69 36.33
N ASN A 6 -20.25 35.49 36.30
CA ASN A 6 -19.50 34.56 37.17
C ASN A 6 -19.68 33.07 36.80
N LEU A 7 -18.73 32.54 36.02
CA LEU A 7 -18.43 31.10 35.93
C LEU A 7 -16.90 30.91 35.97
N THR A 8 -16.30 31.19 37.13
CA THR A 8 -14.89 30.87 37.43
C THR A 8 -14.79 30.33 38.85
N THR A 9 -15.18 29.08 39.04
CA THR A 9 -14.81 28.27 40.20
C THR A 9 -15.27 26.86 39.90
N GLU A 10 -14.34 25.96 39.58
CA GLU A 10 -14.34 24.52 39.93
C GLU A 10 -13.04 23.88 39.38
N LEU A 11 -11.88 24.44 39.78
CA LEU A 11 -10.58 23.78 39.62
C LEU A 11 -9.88 23.75 40.98
N ARG A 12 -10.44 22.99 41.93
CA ARG A 12 -9.76 22.72 43.21
C ARG A 12 -10.39 21.55 43.96
N ALA A 13 -10.13 20.31 43.52
CA ALA A 13 -10.18 19.14 44.39
C ALA A 13 -9.67 17.88 43.66
N SER A 14 -8.35 17.77 43.43
CA SER A 14 -7.70 16.45 43.39
C SER A 14 -6.18 16.60 43.48
N SER A 15 -5.71 17.13 44.61
CA SER A 15 -4.30 17.07 45.02
C SER A 15 -4.23 16.33 46.34
N GLY A 16 -4.10 15.01 46.26
CA GLY A 16 -3.93 14.17 47.44
C GLY A 16 -4.07 12.71 47.08
N SER A 17 -3.00 12.08 46.58
CA SER A 17 -2.76 10.61 46.65
C SER A 17 -1.45 10.12 45.99
N ILE A 18 -0.52 10.98 45.54
CA ILE A 18 0.68 10.51 44.80
C ILE A 18 1.78 9.93 45.72
N GLU A 19 1.59 9.92 47.03
CA GLU A 19 2.64 9.56 47.98
C GLU A 19 2.31 8.30 48.77
N ARG A 20 2.43 7.13 48.11
CA ARG A 20 2.74 5.81 48.73
C ARG A 20 2.55 4.69 47.70
N LEU A 21 3.58 4.39 46.91
CA LEU A 21 3.91 3.01 46.48
C LEU A 21 5.39 2.96 46.06
N ARG A 22 6.27 3.29 47.01
CA ARG A 22 7.70 3.02 46.93
C ARG A 22 7.98 1.73 47.68
N MET A 23 7.52 0.59 47.15
CA MET A 23 7.93 -0.77 47.51
C MET A 23 7.39 -1.76 46.48
N GLN A 24 8.20 -2.12 45.49
CA GLN A 24 8.29 -3.46 44.87
C GLN A 24 9.32 -3.40 43.73
N GLY A 25 10.60 -3.53 44.09
CA GLY A 25 11.59 -4.06 43.16
C GLY A 25 11.26 -5.54 42.92
N GLY A 26 10.93 -5.90 41.68
CA GLY A 26 10.66 -7.31 41.36
C GLY A 26 10.03 -7.65 40.01
N VAL A 27 9.49 -6.69 39.24
CA VAL A 27 8.80 -7.00 37.95
C VAL A 27 9.00 -5.95 36.85
N ALA A 28 10.16 -5.28 36.80
CA ALA A 28 10.45 -4.25 35.79
C ALA A 28 11.06 -4.78 34.48
N ARG A 29 10.94 -6.09 34.17
CA ARG A 29 11.45 -6.66 32.90
C ARG A 29 10.36 -7.11 31.91
N PHE A 30 9.09 -7.09 32.32
CA PHE A 30 7.97 -7.50 31.44
C PHE A 30 7.09 -6.34 30.98
N ALA A 31 7.17 -5.15 31.60
CA ALA A 31 6.40 -3.98 31.19
C ALA A 31 7.02 -3.23 29.99
N SER A 32 8.32 -3.35 29.76
CA SER A 32 9.00 -2.67 28.65
C SER A 32 8.70 -3.28 27.28
N ILE A 33 8.37 -4.58 27.23
CA ILE A 33 8.05 -5.28 25.97
C ILE A 33 6.71 -4.78 25.40
N SER A 34 5.72 -4.52 26.27
CA SER A 34 4.41 -4.05 25.82
C SER A 34 4.41 -2.62 25.26
N SER A 35 5.31 -1.75 25.73
CA SER A 35 5.35 -0.36 25.27
C SER A 35 5.97 -0.26 23.87
N THR A 36 6.94 -1.10 23.54
CA THR A 36 7.57 -1.12 22.22
C THR A 36 6.62 -1.66 21.15
N ASP A 37 5.87 -2.72 21.45
CA ASP A 37 4.90 -3.29 20.51
C ASP A 37 3.73 -2.34 20.24
N ALA A 38 3.28 -1.60 21.27
CA ALA A 38 2.24 -0.57 21.10
C ALA A 38 2.70 0.57 20.18
N LEU A 39 3.92 1.06 20.35
CA LEU A 39 4.51 2.08 19.46
C LEU A 39 4.71 1.53 18.04
N LEU A 40 5.13 0.27 17.91
CA LEU A 40 5.30 -0.36 16.61
C LEU A 40 3.95 -0.54 15.90
N LEU A 41 2.91 -0.93 16.62
CA LEU A 41 1.56 -1.02 16.10
C LEU A 41 1.08 0.34 15.56
N GLU A 42 1.27 1.42 16.31
CA GLU A 42 0.93 2.78 15.87
C GLU A 42 1.68 3.16 14.59
N ASN A 43 2.98 2.92 14.53
CA ASN A 43 3.80 3.18 13.34
C ASN A 43 3.33 2.38 12.12
N VAL A 44 3.00 1.10 12.32
CA VAL A 44 2.45 0.24 11.27
C VAL A 44 1.11 0.78 10.78
N GLN A 45 0.24 1.24 11.69
CA GLN A 45 -1.08 1.77 11.35
C GLN A 45 -0.99 3.09 10.57
N ILE A 46 -0.04 3.96 10.93
CA ILE A 46 0.29 5.18 10.17
C ILE A 46 0.77 4.80 8.76
N CYS A 47 1.67 3.82 8.65
CA CYS A 47 2.21 3.36 7.37
C CYS A 47 1.11 2.83 6.44
N LEU A 48 0.16 2.07 6.98
CA LEU A 48 -0.98 1.54 6.21
C LEU A 48 -1.93 2.64 5.76
N THR A 49 -2.21 3.61 6.63
CA THR A 49 -3.06 4.76 6.31
C THR A 49 -2.47 5.59 5.17
N ASN A 50 -1.14 5.71 5.13
CA ASN A 50 -0.42 6.42 4.05
C ASN A 50 -0.42 5.65 2.72
N LEU A 51 -0.42 4.31 2.75
CA LEU A 51 -0.44 3.46 1.56
C LEU A 51 -1.81 3.46 0.88
N SER A 52 -2.86 3.11 1.63
CA SER A 52 -4.23 3.23 1.16
C SER A 52 -5.20 3.27 2.34
N ARG A 53 -6.12 4.24 2.31
CA ARG A 53 -7.15 4.39 3.35
C ARG A 53 -8.09 3.19 3.40
N SER A 54 -8.24 2.45 2.30
CA SER A 54 -9.05 1.24 2.24
C SER A 54 -8.40 0.02 2.89
N LEU A 55 -7.07 -0.01 3.03
CA LEU A 55 -6.37 -1.15 3.65
C LEU A 55 -6.61 -1.23 5.15
N SER A 56 -6.65 -0.07 5.84
CA SER A 56 -6.84 -0.03 7.30
C SER A 56 -8.20 -0.56 7.74
N GLU A 57 -9.21 -0.57 6.86
CA GLU A 57 -10.54 -1.12 7.15
C GLU A 57 -10.65 -2.62 6.85
N ARG A 58 -9.78 -3.16 5.99
CA ARG A 58 -9.88 -4.54 5.47
C ARG A 58 -8.82 -5.49 6.03
N VAL A 59 -7.78 -4.94 6.65
CA VAL A 59 -6.65 -5.69 7.17
C VAL A 59 -6.59 -5.51 8.68
N GLU A 60 -6.76 -6.62 9.38
CA GLU A 60 -6.47 -6.74 10.80
C GLU A 60 -4.96 -6.85 11.01
N ILE A 61 -4.44 -6.05 11.94
CA ILE A 61 -3.02 -5.97 12.26
C ILE A 61 -2.84 -6.35 13.72
N ARG A 62 -1.86 -7.20 14.00
CA ARG A 62 -1.42 -7.51 15.35
C ARG A 62 0.09 -7.48 15.41
N VAL A 63 0.63 -7.00 16.52
CA VAL A 63 2.07 -6.94 16.77
C VAL A 63 2.35 -7.67 18.07
N LEU A 64 3.30 -8.61 18.02
CA LEU A 64 3.69 -9.42 19.18
C LEU A 64 5.21 -9.61 19.15
N ASN A 65 5.92 -9.11 20.15
CA ASN A 65 7.38 -9.24 20.27
C ASN A 65 8.16 -8.73 19.04
N GLY A 66 7.71 -7.63 18.42
CA GLY A 66 8.28 -7.09 17.18
C GLY A 66 7.98 -7.90 15.92
N GLU A 67 7.13 -8.93 15.99
CA GLU A 67 6.61 -9.64 14.82
C GLU A 67 5.26 -9.06 14.42
N VAL A 68 5.08 -8.79 13.13
CA VAL A 68 3.86 -8.19 12.59
C VAL A 68 3.03 -9.27 11.92
N TYR A 69 1.79 -9.43 12.38
CA TYR A 69 0.81 -10.37 11.87
C TYR A 69 -0.29 -9.62 11.12
N LEU A 70 -0.43 -9.89 9.83
CA LEU A 70 -1.40 -9.25 8.94
C LEU A 70 -2.43 -10.25 8.45
N ARG A 71 -3.71 -9.94 8.59
CA ARG A 71 -4.80 -10.79 8.10
C ARG A 71 -5.88 -9.94 7.45
N GLY A 72 -6.29 -10.29 6.24
CA GLY A 72 -7.34 -9.55 5.56
C GLY A 72 -7.33 -9.70 4.06
N GLU A 73 -7.94 -8.75 3.38
CA GLU A 73 -8.01 -8.70 1.92
C GLU A 73 -7.28 -7.49 1.35
N VAL A 74 -6.57 -7.71 0.24
CA VAL A 74 -5.85 -6.67 -0.50
C VAL A 74 -6.32 -6.64 -1.94
N VAL A 75 -6.38 -5.47 -2.56
CA VAL A 75 -7.03 -5.30 -3.87
C VAL A 75 -6.16 -5.84 -4.99
N SER A 76 -4.84 -5.79 -4.83
CA SER A 76 -3.87 -6.18 -5.84
C SER A 76 -2.62 -6.84 -5.25
N ALA A 77 -2.00 -7.75 -6.00
CA ALA A 77 -0.71 -8.34 -5.65
C ALA A 77 0.40 -7.28 -5.56
N GLN A 78 0.31 -6.21 -6.35
CA GLN A 78 1.26 -5.10 -6.27
C GLN A 78 1.12 -4.31 -4.95
N GLU A 79 -0.11 -4.14 -4.47
CA GLU A 79 -0.39 -3.49 -3.19
C GLU A 79 0.14 -4.34 -2.04
N GLN A 80 -0.10 -5.67 -2.08
CA GLN A 80 0.49 -6.61 -1.14
C GLN A 80 2.03 -6.51 -1.10
N HIS A 81 2.67 -6.47 -2.26
CA HIS A 81 4.13 -6.41 -2.33
C HIS A 81 4.69 -5.10 -1.76
N ARG A 82 4.09 -3.95 -2.10
CA ARG A 82 4.48 -2.64 -1.55
C ARG A 82 4.28 -2.58 -0.04
N LEU A 83 3.18 -3.15 0.46
CA LEU A 83 2.90 -3.23 1.88
C LEU A 83 3.99 -4.00 2.62
N LEU A 84 4.35 -5.20 2.13
CA LEU A 84 5.41 -6.01 2.75
C LEU A 84 6.78 -5.32 2.68
N GLN A 85 7.10 -4.67 1.56
CA GLN A 85 8.34 -3.90 1.42
C GLN A 85 8.42 -2.75 2.44
N ASN A 86 7.36 -1.96 2.58
CA ASN A 86 7.34 -0.83 3.52
C ASN A 86 7.42 -1.29 4.97
N LEU A 87 6.76 -2.40 5.34
CA LEU A 87 6.82 -2.94 6.69
C LEU A 87 8.21 -3.47 7.05
N SER A 88 8.90 -4.11 6.10
CA SER A 88 10.27 -4.59 6.32
C SER A 88 11.29 -3.49 6.58
N GLN A 89 10.96 -2.24 6.22
CA GLN A 89 11.80 -1.07 6.43
C GLN A 89 11.53 -0.36 7.76
N LEU A 90 10.47 -0.73 8.48
CA LEU A 90 10.12 -0.09 9.74
C LEU A 90 11.09 -0.52 10.85
N PRO A 91 11.66 0.44 11.60
CA PRO A 91 12.57 0.13 12.69
C PRO A 91 11.83 -0.63 13.80
N GLY A 92 12.40 -1.76 14.22
CA GLY A 92 11.84 -2.61 15.27
C GLY A 92 11.04 -3.81 14.76
N VAL A 93 10.71 -3.88 13.47
CA VAL A 93 10.12 -5.07 12.87
C VAL A 93 11.19 -6.15 12.72
N ARG A 94 10.95 -7.31 13.33
CA ARG A 94 11.86 -8.47 13.24
C ARG A 94 11.44 -9.43 12.14
N ASP A 95 10.15 -9.75 12.09
CA ASP A 95 9.58 -10.62 11.09
C ASP A 95 8.14 -10.19 10.74
N THR A 96 7.68 -10.59 9.56
CA THR A 96 6.35 -10.23 9.04
C THR A 96 5.62 -11.47 8.53
N HIS A 97 4.59 -11.87 9.26
CA HIS A 97 3.69 -12.96 8.87
C HIS A 97 2.42 -12.39 8.27
N HIS A 98 2.04 -12.87 7.08
CA HIS A 98 0.87 -12.35 6.38
C HIS A 98 -0.02 -13.49 5.85
N ARG A 99 -1.32 -13.34 6.06
CA ARG A 99 -2.36 -14.19 5.49
C ARG A 99 -3.36 -13.31 4.74
N LEU A 100 -2.84 -12.67 3.69
CA LEU A 100 -3.59 -11.74 2.85
C LEU A 100 -4.23 -12.50 1.68
N SER A 101 -5.52 -12.30 1.48
CA SER A 101 -6.27 -12.89 0.38
C SER A 101 -6.49 -11.85 -0.72
N LEU A 102 -6.37 -12.29 -1.97
CA LEU A 102 -6.68 -11.48 -3.14
C LEU A 102 -8.10 -11.78 -3.60
N PRO A 103 -8.95 -10.77 -3.87
CA PRO A 103 -10.25 -11.01 -4.44
C PRO A 103 -10.09 -11.68 -5.81
N LEU A 104 -10.99 -12.62 -6.12
CA LEU A 104 -10.92 -13.42 -7.36
C LEU A 104 -10.87 -12.54 -8.63
N SER A 105 -11.49 -11.35 -8.57
CA SER A 105 -11.45 -10.34 -9.64
C SER A 105 -10.05 -9.83 -9.96
N ALA A 106 -9.12 -9.83 -9.00
CA ALA A 106 -7.73 -9.44 -9.21
C ALA A 106 -6.90 -10.57 -9.87
N ARG A 107 -7.28 -11.84 -9.69
CA ARG A 107 -6.58 -12.98 -10.31
C ARG A 107 -6.76 -13.02 -11.83
N VAL A 108 -7.93 -12.63 -12.34
CA VAL A 108 -8.26 -12.75 -13.78
C VAL A 108 -7.53 -11.70 -14.63
N LYS A 109 -7.22 -10.52 -14.08
CA LYS A 109 -6.57 -9.43 -14.84
C LYS A 109 -5.16 -9.75 -15.33
N ASN A 110 -4.47 -10.72 -14.70
CA ASN A 110 -3.13 -11.13 -15.13
C ASN A 110 -3.13 -12.24 -16.21
N LEU A 111 -4.28 -12.83 -16.54
CA LEU A 111 -4.34 -13.84 -17.61
C LEU A 111 -4.22 -13.21 -19.00
N GLY A 112 -4.71 -11.98 -19.18
CA GLY A 112 -4.69 -11.28 -20.47
C GLY A 112 -3.28 -10.97 -20.98
N VAL A 113 -2.35 -10.61 -20.10
CA VAL A 113 -0.98 -10.22 -20.49
C VAL A 113 -0.15 -11.44 -20.91
N ARG A 114 -0.32 -12.59 -20.25
CA ARG A 114 0.40 -13.82 -20.62
C ARG A 114 -0.14 -14.44 -21.90
N LEU A 115 -1.45 -14.36 -22.14
CA LEU A 115 -2.05 -14.79 -23.41
C LEU A 115 -1.64 -13.89 -24.58
N GLN A 116 -1.53 -12.57 -24.39
CA GLN A 116 -1.02 -11.68 -25.43
C GLN A 116 0.44 -11.95 -25.79
N LEU A 117 1.29 -12.28 -24.82
CA LEU A 117 2.69 -12.62 -25.10
C LEU A 117 2.82 -13.93 -25.90
N ILE A 118 2.03 -14.96 -25.56
CA ILE A 118 1.99 -16.22 -26.32
C ILE A 118 1.44 -15.97 -27.73
N LEU A 119 0.39 -15.17 -27.87
CA LEU A 119 -0.18 -14.84 -29.17
C LEU A 119 0.79 -14.02 -30.04
N ALA A 120 1.53 -13.09 -29.45
CA ALA A 120 2.57 -12.30 -30.12
C ALA A 120 3.77 -13.16 -30.56
N LEU A 121 4.19 -14.13 -29.75
CA LEU A 121 5.25 -15.08 -30.12
C LEU A 121 4.81 -16.03 -31.25
N LEU A 122 3.55 -16.47 -31.24
CA LEU A 122 2.99 -17.31 -32.30
C LEU A 122 2.76 -16.54 -33.61
N THR A 123 2.35 -15.27 -33.55
CA THR A 123 2.14 -14.44 -34.76
C THR A 123 3.43 -13.84 -35.32
N GLY A 124 4.43 -13.57 -34.49
CA GLY A 124 5.76 -13.13 -34.94
C GLY A 124 6.47 -14.15 -35.83
N ALA A 125 6.24 -15.45 -35.63
CA ALA A 125 6.79 -16.50 -36.48
C ALA A 125 6.05 -16.64 -37.84
N ALA A 126 4.78 -16.25 -37.91
CA ALA A 126 3.98 -16.35 -39.14
C ALA A 126 4.10 -15.09 -40.04
N CYS A 127 4.35 -13.91 -39.47
CA CYS A 127 4.42 -12.66 -40.24
C CYS A 127 5.71 -12.49 -41.07
N GLY A 128 6.77 -13.26 -40.79
CA GLY A 128 8.03 -13.20 -41.54
C GLY A 128 7.93 -13.65 -43.00
N ALA A 129 6.97 -14.50 -43.34
CA ALA A 129 6.78 -14.97 -44.72
C ALA A 129 5.79 -14.12 -45.54
N ALA A 130 4.80 -13.49 -44.89
CA ALA A 130 3.76 -12.73 -45.60
C ALA A 130 4.18 -11.30 -45.98
N LEU A 131 5.00 -10.63 -45.15
CA LEU A 131 5.48 -9.27 -45.44
C LEU A 131 6.50 -9.21 -46.59
N ALA A 132 7.25 -10.29 -46.85
CA ALA A 132 8.18 -10.35 -47.99
C ALA A 132 7.46 -10.34 -49.35
N VAL A 133 6.22 -10.83 -49.43
CA VAL A 133 5.42 -10.83 -50.66
C VAL A 133 4.69 -9.49 -50.84
N TRP A 134 4.25 -8.85 -49.76
CA TRP A 134 3.53 -7.57 -49.85
C TRP A 134 4.45 -6.35 -50.05
N CYS A 135 5.66 -6.34 -49.49
CA CYS A 135 6.63 -5.25 -49.73
C CYS A 135 7.16 -5.19 -51.17
N ARG A 136 7.03 -6.27 -51.96
CA ARG A 136 7.49 -6.27 -53.36
C ARG A 136 6.48 -5.62 -54.33
N ASN A 137 5.22 -5.43 -53.92
CA ASN A 137 4.15 -4.98 -54.81
C ASN A 137 3.60 -3.57 -54.49
N ALA A 138 4.01 -2.94 -53.39
CA ALA A 138 3.49 -1.65 -52.95
C ALA A 138 4.30 -0.41 -53.39
N PHE A 139 5.41 -0.58 -54.12
CA PHE A 139 6.31 0.53 -54.48
C PHE A 139 6.05 1.16 -55.86
N ALA A 140 4.92 0.84 -56.52
CA ALA A 140 4.66 1.28 -57.89
C ALA A 140 3.67 2.45 -58.06
N VAL A 141 3.04 2.97 -57.00
CA VAL A 141 2.00 4.00 -57.16
C VAL A 141 2.10 5.08 -56.08
N PHE A 142 3.05 5.99 -56.23
CA PHE A 142 2.92 7.33 -55.64
C PHE A 142 3.01 8.36 -56.77
N PRO A 143 1.88 8.98 -57.17
CA PRO A 143 1.90 10.11 -58.08
C PRO A 143 2.51 11.32 -57.37
N THR A 144 3.55 11.88 -57.97
CA THR A 144 4.15 13.16 -57.60
C THR A 144 3.16 14.30 -57.90
N GLU A 145 2.32 14.64 -56.92
CA GLU A 145 1.45 15.82 -57.04
C GLU A 145 2.20 17.07 -56.56
N ARG A 146 2.61 17.87 -57.55
CA ARG A 146 3.20 19.19 -57.41
C ARG A 146 2.25 20.12 -56.62
N MET A 147 2.59 20.46 -55.38
CA MET A 147 2.03 21.65 -54.75
C MET A 147 2.63 22.91 -55.37
N ARG A 148 1.82 23.60 -56.16
CA ARG A 148 2.07 24.97 -56.59
C ARG A 148 1.77 25.95 -55.45
N HIS A 149 2.64 26.95 -55.34
CA HIS A 149 2.48 28.23 -54.67
C HIS A 149 1.04 28.80 -54.61
N ALA A 150 0.75 29.50 -53.51
CA ALA A 150 0.28 30.89 -53.58
C ALA A 150 0.59 31.64 -52.26
N PRO A 151 1.16 32.86 -52.32
CA PRO A 151 1.26 33.78 -51.20
C PRO A 151 0.11 34.81 -51.23
N VAL A 152 -0.38 35.24 -50.06
CA VAL A 152 -0.79 36.63 -49.78
C VAL A 152 -0.53 36.91 -48.32
#